data_AF-A0A2V9ZMA7-F1
#
_entry.id   AF-A0A2V9ZMA7-F1
#
_cell.length_a   1.000
_cell.length_b   1.000
_cell.length_c   1.000
_cell.angle_alpha   90.00
_cell.angle_beta   90.00
_cell.angle_gamma   90.00
#
_symmetry.space_group_name_H-M   'P 1'
#
loop_
_entity.id
_entity.type
_entity.pdbx_description
1 polymer ?
#
loop_
_entity_poly.entity_id
_entity_poly.type
_entity_poly.pdbx_seq_one_letter_code
_entity_poly.pdbx_strand_id
1 'polypeptide(L)'
;MGENHSADQNNGRGIQAYVWPVICLLVGIVMGYFFRGSAPQAPVKDPSTAATRSAPQPGPAASGQTRVTPEQLKHMAQKQAEPLQARLQSDPNNPVLLAQIGNIYYDTQNYDEAIKYYDRSLKADPKNLDVRTDLGTSYYYLGNA
;
A
#
# COMPACT_ATOMS: atom_id res chain seq x y z
N MET A 1 19.29 41.90 58.28
CA MET A 1 18.47 40.80 57.74
C MET A 1 17.78 41.32 56.48
N GLY A 2 18.18 40.84 55.31
CA GLY A 2 17.56 41.18 54.03
C GLY A 2 17.53 39.91 53.20
N GLU A 3 16.33 39.42 52.91
CA GLU A 3 16.06 38.04 52.52
C GLU A 3 16.36 37.80 51.04
N ASN A 4 17.07 36.69 50.80
CA ASN A 4 17.28 36.12 49.47
C ASN A 4 15.96 35.50 48.97
N HIS A 5 15.20 36.20 48.12
CA HIS A 5 14.06 35.61 47.40
C HIS A 5 13.92 36.23 46.02
N SER A 6 14.65 35.73 45.03
CA SER A 6 14.45 36.09 43.61
C SER A 6 14.91 35.00 42.64
N ALA A 7 14.58 33.73 42.92
CA ALA A 7 14.99 32.64 42.03
C ALA A 7 14.02 31.45 41.99
N ASP A 8 12.69 31.64 41.93
CA ASP A 8 11.79 30.53 41.51
C ASP A 8 10.36 30.98 41.11
N GLN A 9 10.20 31.74 40.02
CA GLN A 9 8.84 32.00 39.48
C GLN A 9 8.67 31.68 37.99
N ASN A 10 9.73 31.35 37.25
CA ASN A 10 9.64 31.12 35.80
C ASN A 10 9.76 29.64 35.37
N ASN A 11 10.06 28.71 36.28
CA ASN A 11 10.26 27.29 35.92
C ASN A 11 8.94 26.47 35.87
N GLY A 12 7.88 26.92 36.55
CA GLY A 12 6.60 26.18 36.63
C GLY A 12 5.64 26.38 35.45
N ARG A 13 5.77 27.47 34.69
CA ARG A 13 4.81 27.83 33.62
C ARG A 13 4.99 27.02 32.33
N GLY A 14 6.23 26.66 31.99
CA GLY A 14 6.53 25.82 30.82
C GLY A 14 6.14 24.37 31.05
N ILE A 15 6.40 23.84 32.24
CA ILE A 15 6.06 22.45 32.61
C ILE A 15 4.55 22.25 32.53
N GLN A 16 3.75 23.20 33.05
CA GLN A 16 2.29 23.12 33.06
C GLN A 16 1.65 23.15 31.65
N ALA A 17 2.34 23.72 30.65
CA ALA A 17 1.87 23.72 29.25
C ALA A 17 1.88 22.33 28.61
N TYR A 18 2.79 21.44 29.06
CA TYR A 18 2.91 20.07 28.52
C TYR A 18 2.11 19.03 29.32
N VAL A 19 1.64 19.36 30.53
CA VAL A 19 0.88 18.42 31.37
C VAL A 19 -0.42 17.98 30.68
N TRP A 20 -1.20 18.91 30.14
CA TRP A 20 -2.47 18.61 29.45
C TRP A 20 -2.32 17.71 28.20
N PRO A 21 -1.44 18.03 27.22
CA PRO A 21 -1.29 17.18 26.04
C PRO A 21 -0.72 15.79 26.37
N VAL A 22 0.19 15.69 27.35
CA VAL A 22 0.71 14.38 27.80
C VAL A 22 -0.38 13.53 28.43
N ILE A 23 -1.25 14.12 29.25
CA ILE A 23 -2.41 13.42 29.82
C ILE A 23 -3.36 12.95 28.70
N CYS A 24 -3.68 13.81 27.72
CA CYS A 24 -4.52 13.43 26.59
C CYS A 24 -3.92 12.27 25.77
N LEU A 25 -2.61 12.28 25.56
CA LEU A 25 -1.90 11.23 24.82
C LEU A 25 -1.93 9.89 25.57
N LEU A 26 -1.69 9.90 26.88
CA LEU A 26 -1.76 8.70 27.73
C LEU A 26 -3.18 8.13 27.79
N VAL A 27 -4.20 8.98 27.96
CA VAL A 27 -5.61 8.56 27.95
C VAL A 27 -6.00 7.97 26.60
N GLY A 28 -5.58 8.59 25.49
CA GLY A 28 -5.82 8.09 24.14
C GLY A 28 -5.20 6.71 23.88
N ILE A 29 -3.96 6.48 24.34
CA ILE A 29 -3.30 5.17 24.23
C ILE A 29 -4.05 4.11 25.04
N VAL A 30 -4.42 4.40 26.30
CA VAL A 30 -5.13 3.45 27.17
C VAL A 30 -6.51 3.12 26.61
N MET A 31 -7.26 4.12 26.15
CA MET A 31 -8.59 3.92 25.58
C MET A 31 -8.53 3.18 24.23
N GLY A 32 -7.51 3.47 23.40
CA GLY A 32 -7.23 2.73 22.18
C GLY A 32 -6.85 1.27 22.43
N TYR A 33 -6.05 1.00 23.48
CA TYR A 33 -5.74 -0.36 23.90
C TYR A 33 -6.97 -1.12 24.39
N PHE A 34 -7.88 -0.46 25.11
CA PHE A 34 -9.13 -1.06 25.57
C PHE A 34 -10.07 -1.41 24.40
N PHE A 35 -10.14 -0.57 23.36
CA PHE A 35 -10.92 -0.86 22.16
C PHE A 35 -10.29 -1.89 21.23
N ARG A 36 -8.96 -2.06 21.27
CA ARG A 36 -8.25 -3.08 20.48
C ARG A 36 -8.26 -4.48 21.12
N GLY A 37 -8.75 -4.59 22.36
CA GLY A 37 -8.78 -5.84 23.14
C GLY A 37 -9.95 -6.78 22.89
N SER A 38 -10.90 -6.47 21.99
CA SER A 38 -12.15 -7.25 21.84
C SER A 38 -12.31 -7.88 20.45
N ALA A 39 -11.34 -8.69 20.03
CA ALA A 39 -11.55 -9.66 18.97
C ALA A 39 -11.04 -11.05 19.41
N PRO A 40 -11.92 -11.96 19.86
CA PRO A 40 -11.53 -13.34 20.08
C PRO A 40 -11.17 -14.00 18.74
N GLN A 41 -9.95 -14.53 18.64
CA GLN A 41 -9.57 -15.44 17.57
C GLN A 41 -10.37 -16.74 17.73
N ALA A 42 -11.19 -17.09 16.75
CA ALA A 42 -11.85 -18.38 16.72
C ALA A 42 -10.79 -19.49 16.54
N PRO A 43 -10.85 -20.59 17.31
CA PRO A 43 -9.90 -21.70 17.18
C PRO A 43 -10.11 -22.40 15.84
N VAL A 44 -9.07 -22.41 15.02
CA VAL A 44 -8.95 -23.25 13.82
C VAL A 44 -9.12 -24.72 14.22
N LYS A 45 -10.22 -25.33 13.78
CA LYS A 45 -10.42 -26.77 13.83
C LYS A 45 -9.82 -27.37 12.57
N ASP A 46 -8.66 -27.96 12.70
CA ASP A 46 -8.07 -28.85 11.70
C ASP A 46 -9.00 -30.05 11.46
N PRO A 47 -9.35 -30.38 10.21
CA PRO A 47 -9.82 -31.70 9.85
C PRO A 47 -8.70 -32.48 9.16
N SER A 48 -7.56 -32.64 9.83
CA SER A 48 -6.60 -33.69 9.49
C SER A 48 -6.90 -34.93 10.34
N THR A 49 -7.96 -35.66 9.97
CA THR A 49 -8.07 -37.12 10.17
C THR A 49 -9.42 -37.61 9.61
N ALA A 50 -9.44 -38.04 8.35
CA ALA A 50 -10.43 -39.01 7.88
C ALA A 50 -9.89 -39.80 6.67
N ALA A 51 -9.36 -40.97 6.97
CA ALA A 51 -9.40 -42.20 6.15
C ALA A 51 -8.77 -42.20 4.74
N THR A 52 -7.52 -42.67 4.72
CA THR A 52 -6.97 -43.71 3.85
C THR A 52 -7.89 -44.34 2.80
N ARG A 53 -7.59 -44.14 1.51
CA ARG A 53 -7.53 -45.22 0.50
C ARG A 53 -6.37 -44.98 -0.47
N SER A 54 -5.51 -46.00 -0.53
CA SER A 54 -4.31 -46.10 -1.35
C SER A 54 -4.63 -46.13 -2.86
N ALA A 55 -3.87 -45.38 -3.64
CA ALA A 55 -3.48 -45.75 -4.99
C ALA A 55 -2.03 -45.26 -5.20
N PRO A 56 -1.08 -46.09 -5.68
CA PRO A 56 0.24 -45.61 -6.04
C PRO A 56 0.09 -44.80 -7.34
N GLN A 57 0.11 -43.48 -7.24
CA GLN A 57 0.25 -42.64 -8.43
C GLN A 57 1.73 -42.58 -8.83
N PRO A 58 2.09 -43.04 -10.05
CA PRO A 58 3.40 -42.80 -10.61
C PRO A 58 3.46 -41.38 -11.19
N GLY A 59 4.46 -40.60 -10.77
CA GLY A 59 4.96 -39.45 -11.52
C GLY A 59 5.25 -38.21 -10.67
N PRO A 60 6.44 -37.59 -10.79
CA PRO A 60 6.61 -36.20 -10.43
C PRO A 60 5.90 -35.37 -11.49
N ALA A 61 4.58 -35.25 -11.38
CA ALA A 61 3.85 -34.21 -12.09
C ALA A 61 4.23 -32.88 -11.42
N ALA A 62 5.40 -32.37 -11.81
CA ALA A 62 5.74 -30.96 -11.72
C ALA A 62 4.53 -30.23 -12.29
N SER A 63 3.70 -29.73 -11.38
CA SER A 63 2.67 -28.77 -11.71
C SER A 63 3.44 -27.55 -12.16
N GLY A 64 3.66 -27.45 -13.47
CA GLY A 64 4.23 -26.31 -14.13
C GLY A 64 3.28 -25.14 -13.94
N GLN A 65 3.28 -24.56 -12.74
CA GLN A 65 3.02 -23.15 -12.61
C GLN A 65 4.12 -22.50 -13.43
N THR A 66 3.79 -22.06 -14.63
CA THR A 66 4.65 -21.19 -15.41
C THR A 66 4.98 -20.02 -14.49
N ARG A 67 6.15 -20.05 -13.85
CA ARG A 67 6.70 -18.89 -13.15
C ARG A 67 6.97 -17.88 -14.24
N VAL A 68 5.96 -17.05 -14.50
CA VAL A 68 6.11 -15.93 -15.41
C VAL A 68 7.20 -15.06 -14.80
N THR A 69 8.30 -14.89 -15.54
CA THR A 69 9.41 -14.08 -15.04
C THR A 69 9.03 -12.60 -15.08
N PRO A 70 9.64 -11.73 -14.26
CA PRO A 70 9.40 -10.29 -14.32
C PRO A 70 9.56 -9.74 -15.75
N GLU A 71 10.53 -10.23 -16.51
CA GLU A 71 10.76 -9.83 -17.90
C GLU A 71 9.61 -10.24 -18.82
N GLN A 72 9.03 -11.43 -18.62
CA GLN A 72 7.85 -11.86 -19.35
C GLN A 72 6.62 -10.99 -19.00
N LEU A 73 6.45 -10.60 -17.74
CA LEU A 73 5.41 -9.65 -17.34
C LEU A 73 5.59 -8.30 -18.03
N LYS A 74 6.81 -7.74 -18.05
CA LYS A 74 7.11 -6.50 -18.78
C LYS A 74 6.81 -6.63 -20.27
N HIS A 75 7.17 -7.76 -20.89
CA HIS A 75 6.86 -8.01 -22.30
C HIS A 75 5.34 -8.08 -22.54
N MET A 76 4.60 -8.74 -21.66
CA MET A 76 3.14 -8.78 -21.72
C MET A 76 2.53 -7.39 -21.56
N ALA A 77 3.03 -6.58 -20.64
CA ALA A 77 2.61 -5.18 -20.46
C ALA A 77 2.74 -4.41 -21.76
N GLN A 78 3.91 -4.50 -22.40
CA GLN A 78 4.19 -3.81 -23.65
C GLN A 78 3.24 -4.24 -24.76
N LYS A 79 3.00 -5.55 -24.89
CA LYS A 79 2.07 -6.09 -25.89
C LYS A 79 0.62 -5.64 -25.64
N GLN A 80 0.18 -5.59 -24.39
CA GLN A 80 -1.16 -5.13 -24.03
C GLN A 80 -1.31 -3.60 -24.24
N ALA A 81 -0.25 -2.83 -23.99
CA ALA A 81 -0.26 -1.37 -24.12
C ALA A 81 -0.14 -0.87 -25.57
N GLU A 82 0.42 -1.67 -26.50
CA GLU A 82 0.61 -1.32 -27.91
C GLU A 82 -0.61 -0.67 -28.60
N PRO A 83 -1.83 -1.24 -28.57
CA PRO A 83 -3.00 -0.62 -29.21
C PRO A 83 -3.38 0.73 -28.59
N LEU A 84 -3.15 0.91 -27.28
CA LEU A 84 -3.40 2.19 -26.61
C LEU A 84 -2.31 3.21 -26.94
N GLN A 85 -1.05 2.78 -27.06
CA GLN A 85 0.06 3.64 -27.48
C GLN A 85 -0.16 4.19 -28.89
N ALA A 86 -0.68 3.38 -29.82
CA ALA A 86 -1.04 3.86 -31.16
C ALA A 86 -2.12 4.95 -31.12
N ARG A 87 -3.15 4.79 -30.26
CA ARG A 87 -4.18 5.82 -30.06
C ARG A 87 -3.62 7.06 -29.38
N LEU A 88 -2.69 6.89 -28.44
CA LEU A 88 -2.00 7.99 -27.77
C LEU A 88 -1.18 8.84 -28.74
N GLN A 89 -0.73 8.32 -29.89
CA GLN A 89 -0.07 9.15 -30.91
C GLN A 89 -0.99 10.20 -31.52
N SER A 90 -2.31 9.91 -31.58
CA SER A 90 -3.30 10.87 -32.09
C SER A 90 -3.70 11.92 -31.05
N ASP A 91 -3.66 11.56 -29.76
CA ASP A 91 -3.91 12.47 -28.64
C ASP A 91 -2.91 12.19 -27.49
N PRO A 92 -1.71 12.80 -27.53
CA PRO A 92 -0.62 12.47 -26.61
C PRO A 92 -0.86 12.82 -25.15
N ASN A 93 -1.86 13.68 -24.89
CA ASN A 93 -2.16 14.21 -23.57
C ASN A 93 -3.54 13.76 -23.08
N ASN A 94 -4.13 12.71 -23.68
CA ASN A 94 -5.39 12.19 -23.21
C ASN A 94 -5.22 11.53 -21.82
N PRO A 95 -5.79 12.11 -20.75
CA PRO A 95 -5.59 11.60 -19.39
C PRO A 95 -6.16 10.18 -19.24
N VAL A 96 -7.23 9.84 -19.96
CA VAL A 96 -7.89 8.54 -19.90
C VAL A 96 -7.02 7.46 -20.53
N LEU A 97 -6.43 7.72 -21.71
CA LEU A 97 -5.54 6.75 -22.34
C LEU A 97 -4.25 6.57 -21.53
N LEU A 98 -3.70 7.66 -20.98
CA LEU A 98 -2.53 7.60 -20.11
C LEU A 98 -2.80 6.75 -18.86
N ALA A 99 -3.97 6.92 -18.23
CA ALA A 99 -4.38 6.10 -17.09
C ALA A 99 -4.56 4.63 -17.47
N GLN A 100 -5.20 4.33 -18.61
CA GLN A 100 -5.37 2.95 -19.07
C GLN A 100 -4.04 2.24 -19.35
N ILE A 101 -3.08 2.95 -19.95
CA ILE A 101 -1.73 2.41 -20.15
C ILE A 101 -1.06 2.18 -18.79
N GLY A 102 -1.19 3.11 -17.84
CA GLY A 102 -0.74 2.93 -16.46
C GLY A 102 -1.31 1.67 -15.81
N ASN A 103 -2.61 1.43 -15.95
CA ASN A 103 -3.29 0.23 -15.42
C ASN A 103 -2.71 -1.06 -15.99
N ILE A 104 -2.39 -1.10 -17.27
CA ILE A 104 -1.75 -2.27 -17.89
C ILE A 104 -0.38 -2.55 -17.27
N TYR A 105 0.43 -1.50 -17.05
CA TYR A 105 1.72 -1.65 -16.39
C TYR A 105 1.57 -2.04 -14.91
N TYR A 106 0.53 -1.53 -14.23
CA TYR A 106 0.21 -1.90 -12.86
C TYR A 106 -0.20 -3.38 -12.73
N ASP A 107 -1.09 -3.86 -13.60
CA ASP A 107 -1.59 -5.24 -13.61
C ASP A 107 -0.48 -6.26 -13.90
N THR A 108 0.55 -5.82 -14.63
CA THR A 108 1.75 -6.62 -14.93
C THR A 108 2.88 -6.40 -13.92
N GLN A 109 2.58 -5.77 -12.77
CA GLN A 109 3.51 -5.53 -11.67
C GLN A 109 4.72 -4.66 -12.04
N ASN A 110 4.64 -3.96 -13.16
CA ASN A 110 5.67 -3.03 -13.64
C ASN A 110 5.36 -1.63 -13.09
N TYR A 111 5.37 -1.52 -11.76
CA TYR A 111 4.92 -0.34 -11.02
C TYR A 111 5.73 0.93 -11.37
N ASP A 112 7.01 0.77 -11.70
CA ASP A 112 7.91 1.82 -12.15
C ASP A 112 7.41 2.52 -13.42
N GLU A 113 6.90 1.78 -14.40
CA GLU A 113 6.29 2.35 -15.60
C GLU A 113 4.87 2.87 -15.32
N ALA A 114 4.08 2.16 -14.53
CA ALA A 114 2.73 2.58 -14.16
C ALA A 114 2.72 3.99 -13.54
N ILE A 115 3.64 4.26 -12.61
CA ILE A 115 3.83 5.57 -11.98
C ILE A 115 4.07 6.67 -13.00
N LYS A 116 4.91 6.44 -14.03
CA LYS A 116 5.21 7.45 -15.06
C LYS A 116 3.97 7.81 -15.88
N TYR A 117 3.16 6.81 -16.23
CA TYR A 117 1.94 7.04 -16.99
C TYR A 117 0.84 7.70 -16.15
N TYR A 118 0.69 7.33 -14.88
CA TYR A 118 -0.22 8.00 -13.96
C TYR A 118 0.19 9.45 -13.68
N ASP A 119 1.48 9.73 -13.51
CA ASP A 119 1.99 11.11 -13.35
C ASP A 119 1.66 11.98 -14.58
N ARG A 120 1.86 11.43 -15.78
CA ARG A 120 1.46 12.11 -17.03
C ARG A 120 -0.06 12.31 -17.12
N SER A 121 -0.84 11.32 -16.70
CA SER A 121 -2.31 11.43 -16.67
C SER A 121 -2.74 12.56 -15.72
N LEU A 122 -2.17 12.63 -14.51
CA LEU A 122 -2.47 13.68 -13.53
C LEU A 122 -1.95 15.07 -13.95
N LYS A 123 -0.90 15.13 -14.78
CA LYS A 123 -0.49 16.40 -15.41
C LYS A 123 -1.53 16.92 -16.41
N ALA A 124 -2.23 16.02 -17.10
CA ALA A 124 -3.29 16.37 -18.04
C ALA A 124 -4.64 16.62 -17.32
N ASP A 125 -4.97 15.82 -16.30
CA ASP A 125 -6.13 16.01 -15.43
C ASP A 125 -5.77 15.84 -13.94
N PRO A 126 -5.41 16.94 -13.25
CA PRO A 126 -5.02 16.90 -11.84
C PRO A 126 -6.15 16.54 -10.87
N LYS A 127 -7.42 16.54 -11.33
CA LYS A 127 -8.59 16.31 -10.48
C LYS A 127 -9.03 14.86 -10.46
N ASN A 128 -8.40 14.00 -11.26
CA ASN A 128 -8.74 12.60 -11.33
C ASN A 128 -8.33 11.87 -10.02
N LEU A 129 -9.32 11.59 -9.18
CA LEU A 129 -9.13 10.93 -7.89
C LEU A 129 -8.74 9.46 -8.03
N ASP A 130 -9.25 8.79 -9.07
CA ASP A 130 -9.01 7.38 -9.33
C ASP A 130 -7.52 7.19 -9.65
N VAL A 131 -6.99 7.97 -10.60
CA VAL A 131 -5.57 7.92 -10.98
C VAL A 131 -4.66 8.29 -9.81
N ARG A 132 -5.08 9.21 -8.92
CA ARG A 132 -4.30 9.54 -7.73
C ARG A 132 -4.24 8.38 -6.74
N THR A 133 -5.31 7.60 -6.64
CA THR A 133 -5.39 6.38 -5.82
C THR A 133 -4.52 5.28 -6.42
N ASP A 134 -4.59 5.10 -7.74
CA ASP A 134 -3.78 4.12 -8.48
C ASP A 134 -2.28 4.45 -8.37
N LEU A 135 -1.92 5.73 -8.46
CA LEU A 135 -0.55 6.20 -8.26
C LEU A 135 -0.05 5.90 -6.85
N GLY A 136 -0.85 6.20 -5.82
CA GLY A 136 -0.50 5.90 -4.42
C GLY A 136 -0.31 4.40 -4.18
N THR A 137 -1.20 3.60 -4.76
CA THR A 137 -1.12 2.14 -4.70
C THR A 137 0.12 1.61 -5.42
N SER A 138 0.47 2.19 -6.57
CA SER A 138 1.69 1.85 -7.32
C SER A 138 2.96 2.14 -6.52
N TYR A 139 3.04 3.30 -5.83
CA TYR A 139 4.16 3.61 -4.94
C TYR A 139 4.26 2.64 -3.76
N TYR A 140 3.12 2.24 -3.19
CA TYR A 140 3.09 1.25 -2.11
C TYR A 140 3.66 -0.10 -2.56
N TYR A 141 3.24 -0.62 -3.72
CA TYR A 141 3.76 -1.89 -4.21
C TYR A 141 5.21 -1.80 -4.68
N LEU A 142 5.64 -0.69 -5.28
CA LEU A 142 7.04 -0.49 -5.66
C LEU A 142 7.97 -0.50 -4.45
N GLY A 143 7.55 0.07 -3.32
CA GLY A 143 8.33 0.04 -2.08
C GLY A 143 8.35 -1.31 -1.36
N ASN A 144 7.42 -2.21 -1.71
CA ASN A 144 7.22 -3.51 -1.06
C ASN A 144 7.66 -4.70 -1.94
N ALA A 145 8.11 -4.45 -3.17
CA ALA A 145 8.62 -5.44 -4.12
C ALA A 145 10.12 -5.68 -3.94
#